data_AF-A0A147B9B9-F1
#
_entry.id   AF-A0A147B9B9-F1
#
_cell.length_a   1.000
_cell.length_b   1.000
_cell.length_c   1.000
_cell.angle_alpha   90.00
_cell.angle_beta   90.00
_cell.angle_gamma   90.00
#
_symmetry.space_group_name_H-M   'P 1'
#
loop_
_entity.id
_entity.type
_entity.pdbx_description
1 polymer ?
#
loop_
_entity_poly.entity_id
_entity_poly.type
_entity_poly.pdbx_seq_one_letter_code
_entity_poly.pdbx_strand_id
1 'polypeptide(L)'
;LPLTLDVITVEQLMEHLGDSILSSIPKDIPEAAQLNYEQNMHDAIAILPKLQTGLDVNVRFTGVKDFEYTPECIVFDLLRIPLCHGWLLDPESPEVLAAVGNCGYNQLVEKIINNKSSAKTELVTEALIAESFLERTASQLTYHGLCELNTSLADDELAVLFRNNHFITLHKHKNHLYQLVTDQGFLNECDVVWETLTNVEGDGQFADSDLL
;
A
#
# COMPACT_ATOMS: atom_id res chain seq x y z
N LEU A 1 -12.95 -21.75 4.84
CA LEU A 1 -12.13 -22.92 4.48
C LEU A 1 -12.49 -24.10 5.39
N PRO A 2 -12.30 -25.36 4.96
CA PRO A 2 -12.49 -26.52 5.83
C PRO A 2 -11.54 -26.48 7.04
N LEU A 3 -12.02 -26.89 8.22
CA LEU A 3 -11.24 -26.85 9.47
C LEU A 3 -9.98 -27.74 9.47
N THR A 4 -9.86 -28.65 8.49
CA THR A 4 -8.75 -29.61 8.36
C THR A 4 -7.78 -29.23 7.23
N LEU A 5 -7.92 -28.03 6.65
CA LEU A 5 -7.08 -27.61 5.54
C LEU A 5 -5.79 -26.99 6.06
N ASP A 6 -4.69 -27.75 6.00
CA ASP A 6 -3.37 -27.28 6.44
C ASP A 6 -2.59 -26.54 5.34
N VAL A 7 -2.91 -26.80 4.07
CA VAL A 7 -2.24 -26.22 2.90
C VAL A 7 -3.28 -25.75 1.90
N ILE A 8 -3.09 -24.53 1.37
CA ILE A 8 -3.91 -23.95 0.30
C ILE A 8 -3.03 -23.64 -0.90
N THR A 9 -3.51 -23.92 -2.12
CA THR A 9 -2.77 -23.60 -3.35
C THR A 9 -3.11 -22.21 -3.86
N VAL A 10 -2.27 -21.69 -4.75
CA VAL A 10 -2.51 -20.41 -5.41
C VAL A 10 -3.79 -20.47 -6.23
N GLU A 11 -4.05 -21.57 -6.94
CA GLU A 11 -5.27 -21.74 -7.74
C GLU A 11 -6.52 -21.64 -6.87
N GLN A 12 -6.51 -22.24 -5.67
CA GLN A 12 -7.61 -22.15 -4.71
C GLN A 12 -7.80 -20.73 -4.17
N LEU A 13 -6.72 -20.02 -3.86
CA LEU A 13 -6.78 -18.61 -3.45
C LEU A 13 -7.34 -17.73 -4.58
N MET A 14 -6.92 -17.96 -5.82
CA MET A 14 -7.41 -17.23 -6.99
C MET A 14 -8.89 -17.51 -7.27
N GLU A 15 -9.34 -18.74 -7.07
CA GLU A 15 -10.76 -19.10 -7.17
C GLU A 15 -11.59 -18.35 -6.13
N HIS A 16 -11.18 -18.37 -4.85
CA HIS A 16 -11.86 -17.63 -3.79
C HIS A 16 -11.86 -16.11 -4.01
N LEU A 17 -10.76 -15.56 -4.54
CA LEU A 17 -10.66 -14.16 -4.88
C LEU A 17 -11.60 -13.80 -6.04
N GLY A 18 -11.63 -14.63 -7.09
CA GLY A 18 -12.56 -14.47 -8.22
C GLY A 18 -14.01 -14.49 -7.77
N ASP A 19 -14.39 -15.46 -6.93
CA ASP A 19 -15.74 -15.54 -6.35
C ASP A 19 -16.10 -14.32 -5.50
N SER A 20 -15.14 -13.78 -4.76
CA SER A 20 -15.33 -12.57 -3.94
C SER A 20 -15.56 -11.33 -4.81
N ILE A 21 -14.78 -11.18 -5.89
CA ILE A 21 -14.97 -10.08 -6.85
C ILE A 21 -16.35 -10.22 -7.52
N LEU A 22 -16.74 -11.41 -7.98
CA LEU A 22 -18.06 -11.65 -8.57
C LEU A 22 -19.21 -11.41 -7.58
N SER A 23 -19.00 -11.70 -6.30
CA SER A 23 -20.00 -11.47 -5.24
C SER A 23 -20.10 -9.99 -4.85
N SER A 24 -19.05 -9.20 -5.11
CA SER A 24 -19.04 -7.75 -4.86
C SER A 24 -19.84 -6.94 -5.89
N ILE A 25 -20.30 -7.58 -6.98
CA ILE A 25 -21.05 -6.97 -8.07
C ILE A 25 -22.35 -6.35 -7.53
N PRO A 26 -22.56 -5.02 -7.69
CA PRO A 26 -23.82 -4.39 -7.35
C PRO A 26 -24.95 -4.99 -8.20
N LYS A 27 -26.07 -5.34 -7.55
CA LYS A 27 -27.20 -5.99 -8.25
C LYS A 27 -27.92 -5.06 -9.23
N ASP A 28 -27.83 -3.75 -9.00
CA ASP A 28 -28.53 -2.71 -9.75
C ASP A 28 -27.51 -1.68 -10.29
N ILE A 29 -26.72 -2.06 -11.28
CA ILE A 29 -25.80 -1.13 -11.96
C ILE A 29 -26.62 -0.27 -12.93
N PRO A 30 -26.58 1.07 -12.82
CA PRO A 30 -27.22 1.95 -13.79
C PRO A 30 -26.73 1.63 -15.21
N GLU A 31 -27.63 1.64 -16.20
CA GLU A 31 -27.31 1.31 -17.61
C GLU A 31 -26.13 2.15 -18.14
N ALA A 32 -26.05 3.42 -17.73
CA ALA A 32 -24.95 4.32 -18.08
C ALA A 32 -23.57 3.92 -17.49
N ALA A 33 -23.54 3.12 -16.42
CA ALA A 33 -22.33 2.68 -15.72
C ALA A 33 -21.97 1.20 -15.99
N GLN A 34 -22.85 0.46 -16.65
CA GLN A 34 -22.69 -0.99 -16.86
C GLN A 34 -21.44 -1.32 -17.68
N LEU A 35 -21.21 -0.62 -18.79
CA LEU A 35 -20.03 -0.81 -19.63
C LEU A 35 -18.71 -0.55 -18.87
N ASN A 36 -18.67 0.49 -18.04
CA ASN A 36 -17.49 0.81 -17.23
C ASN A 36 -17.22 -0.30 -16.20
N TYR A 37 -18.27 -0.83 -15.59
CA TYR A 37 -18.14 -1.91 -14.63
C TYR A 37 -17.67 -3.22 -15.28
N GLU A 38 -18.22 -3.58 -16.44
CA GLU A 38 -17.78 -4.75 -17.21
C GLU A 38 -16.30 -4.64 -17.62
N GLN A 39 -15.86 -3.44 -18.02
CA GLN A 39 -14.45 -3.18 -18.32
C GLN A 39 -13.58 -3.36 -17.08
N ASN A 40 -13.96 -2.78 -15.94
CA ASN A 40 -13.21 -2.92 -14.69
C ASN A 40 -13.07 -4.39 -14.26
N MET A 41 -14.12 -5.19 -14.44
CA MET A 41 -14.10 -6.62 -14.16
C MET A 41 -13.15 -7.39 -15.07
N HIS A 42 -13.18 -7.09 -16.37
CA HIS A 42 -12.25 -7.69 -17.33
C HIS A 42 -10.79 -7.37 -16.96
N ASP A 43 -10.52 -6.12 -16.62
CA ASP A 43 -9.19 -5.66 -16.25
C ASP A 43 -8.72 -6.32 -14.93
N ALA A 44 -9.61 -6.45 -13.93
CA ALA A 44 -9.29 -7.16 -12.69
C ALA A 44 -8.91 -8.63 -12.93
N ILE A 45 -9.66 -9.35 -13.76
CA ILE A 45 -9.37 -10.75 -14.09
C ILE A 45 -8.00 -10.88 -14.78
N ALA A 46 -7.66 -9.93 -15.65
CA ALA A 46 -6.36 -9.89 -16.32
C ALA A 46 -5.18 -9.65 -15.35
N ILE A 47 -5.44 -8.99 -14.21
CA ILE A 47 -4.45 -8.69 -13.18
C ILE A 47 -4.27 -9.83 -12.17
N LEU A 48 -5.27 -10.69 -11.93
CA LEU A 48 -5.21 -11.75 -10.90
C LEU A 48 -3.90 -12.56 -10.89
N PRO A 49 -3.35 -13.03 -12.04
CA PRO A 49 -2.09 -13.76 -12.04
C PRO A 49 -0.90 -12.95 -11.51
N LYS A 50 -0.91 -11.61 -11.68
CA LYS A 50 0.17 -10.73 -11.20
C LYS A 50 0.19 -10.61 -9.68
N LEU A 51 -0.93 -10.80 -8.99
CA LEU A 51 -0.96 -10.77 -7.52
C LEU A 51 -0.04 -11.82 -6.89
N GLN A 52 0.29 -12.90 -7.64
CA GLN A 52 1.25 -13.91 -7.21
C GLN A 52 2.71 -13.48 -7.43
N THR A 53 2.98 -12.78 -8.54
CA THR A 53 4.36 -12.52 -8.99
C THR A 53 4.88 -11.14 -8.62
N GLY A 54 4.00 -10.26 -8.14
CA GLY A 54 4.31 -8.88 -7.79
C GLY A 54 3.37 -7.90 -8.47
N LEU A 55 2.93 -6.91 -7.72
CA LEU A 55 2.02 -5.88 -8.17
C LEU A 55 2.76 -4.54 -8.28
N ASP A 56 2.71 -3.93 -9.46
CA ASP A 56 3.35 -2.65 -9.70
C ASP A 56 2.46 -1.50 -9.22
N VAL A 57 2.96 -0.75 -8.26
CA VAL A 57 2.32 0.47 -7.74
C VAL A 57 3.30 1.63 -7.81
N ASN A 58 2.79 2.84 -8.03
CA ASN A 58 3.60 4.05 -8.04
C ASN A 58 2.98 5.08 -7.09
N VAL A 59 3.63 5.30 -5.94
CA VAL A 59 3.14 6.21 -4.91
C VAL A 59 3.33 7.68 -5.30
N ARG A 60 2.48 8.55 -4.78
CA ARG A 60 2.71 9.99 -4.67
C ARG A 60 2.93 10.32 -3.21
N PHE A 61 3.88 11.18 -2.90
CA PHE A 61 4.26 11.48 -1.52
C PHE A 61 3.31 12.46 -0.79
N THR A 62 2.13 12.71 -1.36
CA THR A 62 1.19 13.79 -0.96
C THR A 62 0.10 13.34 0.00
N GLY A 63 -0.19 12.04 0.09
CA GLY A 63 -1.29 11.51 0.89
C GLY A 63 -1.23 10.00 0.99
N VAL A 64 -1.82 9.42 2.03
CA VAL A 64 -1.69 7.97 2.32
C VAL A 64 -2.43 7.06 1.35
N LYS A 65 -3.32 7.60 0.52
CA LYS A 65 -4.06 6.86 -0.52
C LYS A 65 -3.64 7.31 -1.93
N ASP A 66 -2.61 8.13 -2.04
CA ASP A 66 -2.25 8.76 -3.30
C ASP A 66 -1.32 7.86 -4.11
N PHE A 67 -1.89 7.06 -5.00
CA PHE A 67 -1.16 6.30 -6.00
C PHE A 67 -1.41 6.90 -7.40
N GLU A 68 -0.43 6.78 -8.30
CA GLU A 68 -0.73 6.86 -9.72
C GLU A 68 -1.59 5.67 -10.10
N TYR A 69 -2.69 5.92 -10.80
CA TYR A 69 -3.59 4.85 -11.20
C TYR A 69 -2.87 3.87 -12.14
N THR A 70 -2.69 2.65 -11.66
CA THR A 70 -2.26 1.50 -12.44
C THR A 70 -3.43 0.53 -12.55
N PRO A 71 -3.57 -0.24 -13.65
CA PRO A 71 -4.59 -1.29 -13.76
C PRO A 71 -4.59 -2.25 -12.57
N GLU A 72 -3.42 -2.46 -11.98
CA GLU A 72 -3.17 -3.26 -10.80
C GLU A 72 -4.01 -2.84 -9.57
N CYS A 73 -4.31 -1.55 -9.41
CA CYS A 73 -5.07 -1.04 -8.27
C CYS A 73 -6.56 -1.45 -8.29
N ILE A 74 -7.09 -1.85 -9.46
CA ILE A 74 -8.52 -2.07 -9.67
C ILE A 74 -9.12 -3.17 -8.79
N VAL A 75 -8.30 -4.16 -8.41
CA VAL A 75 -8.72 -5.27 -7.56
C VAL A 75 -9.11 -4.77 -6.17
N PHE A 76 -8.36 -3.80 -5.62
CA PHE A 76 -8.66 -3.20 -4.32
C PHE A 76 -9.96 -2.38 -4.38
N ASP A 77 -10.15 -1.61 -5.46
CA ASP A 77 -11.37 -0.81 -5.66
C ASP A 77 -12.63 -1.67 -5.77
N LEU A 78 -12.57 -2.78 -6.53
CA LEU A 78 -13.70 -3.69 -6.68
C LEU A 78 -14.06 -4.37 -5.36
N LEU A 79 -13.06 -4.78 -4.58
CA LEU A 79 -13.24 -5.39 -3.27
C LEU A 79 -13.55 -4.35 -2.17
N ARG A 80 -13.48 -3.06 -2.50
CA ARG A 80 -13.64 -1.94 -1.56
C ARG A 80 -12.67 -2.02 -0.38
N ILE A 81 -11.45 -2.45 -0.66
CA ILE A 81 -10.35 -2.53 0.30
C ILE A 81 -9.47 -1.30 0.08
N PRO A 82 -9.26 -0.44 1.09
CA PRO A 82 -8.34 0.68 0.97
C PRO A 82 -6.92 0.19 0.70
N LEU A 83 -6.30 0.65 -0.38
CA LEU A 83 -4.86 0.56 -0.59
C LEU A 83 -4.19 1.82 -0.04
N CYS A 84 -3.19 1.67 0.81
CA CYS A 84 -2.54 2.78 1.51
C CYS A 84 -1.00 2.66 1.48
N HIS A 85 -0.30 3.76 1.70
CA HIS A 85 1.14 3.81 1.98
C HIS A 85 1.44 4.91 3.01
N GLY A 86 2.60 4.82 3.68
CA GLY A 86 3.04 5.81 4.67
C GLY A 86 4.27 6.63 4.23
N TRP A 87 4.61 6.58 2.94
CA TRP A 87 5.73 7.31 2.36
C TRP A 87 5.32 8.74 1.97
N LEU A 88 5.24 9.63 2.95
CA LEU A 88 4.78 11.01 2.76
C LEU A 88 5.91 12.01 2.98
N LEU A 89 5.81 13.18 2.35
CA LEU A 89 6.66 14.32 2.67
C LEU A 89 6.26 14.86 4.03
N ASP A 90 7.25 15.32 4.80
CA ASP A 90 7.02 16.02 6.06
C ASP A 90 6.71 17.51 5.77
N PRO A 91 5.55 18.04 6.19
CA PRO A 91 5.19 19.45 6.03
C PRO A 91 6.20 20.42 6.66
N GLU A 92 6.97 19.96 7.66
CA GLU A 92 7.99 20.76 8.34
C GLU A 92 9.32 20.84 7.58
N SER A 93 9.44 20.17 6.42
CA SER A 93 10.65 20.16 5.57
C SER A 93 10.42 20.90 4.23
N PRO A 94 10.36 22.25 4.22
CA PRO A 94 10.00 23.05 3.04
C PRO A 94 10.96 22.84 1.86
N GLU A 95 12.24 22.61 2.11
CA GLU A 95 13.23 22.31 1.07
C GLU A 95 12.96 20.98 0.38
N VAL A 96 12.51 19.96 1.13
CA VAL A 96 12.15 18.65 0.57
C VAL A 96 10.85 18.76 -0.21
N LEU A 97 9.86 19.48 0.32
CA LEU A 97 8.60 19.78 -0.37
C LEU A 97 8.85 20.47 -1.73
N ALA A 98 9.73 21.48 -1.77
CA ALA A 98 10.07 22.17 -3.00
C ALA A 98 10.84 21.27 -3.98
N ALA A 99 11.80 20.48 -3.49
CA ALA A 99 12.61 19.59 -4.30
C ALA A 99 11.80 18.44 -4.91
N VAL A 100 10.86 17.85 -4.16
CA VAL A 100 10.00 16.74 -4.63
C VAL A 100 8.81 17.25 -5.43
N GLY A 101 8.14 18.32 -4.96
CA GLY A 101 6.92 18.84 -5.56
C GLY A 101 5.79 17.80 -5.59
N ASN A 102 5.09 17.72 -6.73
CA ASN A 102 3.97 16.78 -6.94
C ASN A 102 4.38 15.48 -7.67
N CYS A 103 5.68 15.19 -7.73
CA CYS A 103 6.17 13.98 -8.40
C CYS A 103 5.70 12.71 -7.69
N GLY A 104 5.25 11.73 -8.46
CA GLY A 104 5.23 10.33 -8.01
C GLY A 104 6.66 9.77 -7.93
N TYR A 105 6.84 8.58 -7.35
CA TYR A 105 8.16 7.96 -7.18
C TYR A 105 8.93 7.86 -8.52
N ASN A 106 8.32 7.30 -9.56
CA ASN A 106 8.98 7.15 -10.87
C ASN A 106 9.41 8.51 -11.46
N GLN A 107 8.52 9.51 -11.38
CA GLN A 107 8.81 10.87 -11.85
C GLN A 107 9.94 11.52 -11.07
N LEU A 108 10.01 11.27 -9.76
CA LEU A 108 11.06 11.82 -8.89
C LEU A 108 12.43 11.21 -9.22
N VAL A 109 12.50 9.91 -9.45
CA VAL A 109 13.73 9.22 -9.86
C VAL A 109 14.25 9.79 -11.18
N GLU A 110 13.38 9.93 -12.19
CA GLU A 110 13.74 10.56 -13.47
C GLU A 110 14.19 12.01 -13.29
N LYS A 111 13.47 12.79 -12.45
CA LYS A 111 13.83 14.18 -12.12
C LYS A 111 15.24 14.25 -11.52
N ILE A 112 15.57 13.38 -10.58
CA ILE A 112 16.90 13.34 -9.93
C ILE A 112 18.00 13.08 -10.97
N ILE A 113 17.83 12.07 -11.82
CA ILE A 113 18.84 11.71 -12.85
C ILE A 113 19.08 12.88 -13.80
N ASN A 114 18.01 13.49 -14.30
CA ASN A 114 18.10 14.61 -15.24
C ASN A 114 18.73 15.85 -14.61
N ASN A 115 18.32 16.19 -13.38
CA ASN A 115 18.75 17.41 -12.73
C ASN A 115 20.19 17.34 -12.20
N LYS A 116 20.68 16.15 -11.80
CA LYS A 116 22.09 15.96 -11.38
C LYS A 116 23.11 16.32 -12.46
N SER A 117 22.75 16.12 -13.72
CA SER A 117 23.62 16.43 -14.87
C SER A 117 23.44 17.86 -15.39
N SER A 118 22.63 18.68 -14.72
CA SER A 118 22.30 20.03 -15.17
C SER A 118 23.46 21.01 -14.95
N ALA A 119 23.59 21.99 -15.85
CA ALA A 119 24.50 23.12 -15.68
C ALA A 119 23.98 24.16 -14.67
N LYS A 120 22.68 24.10 -14.29
CA LYS A 120 22.08 25.01 -13.32
C LYS A 120 22.25 24.47 -11.91
N THR A 121 23.00 25.19 -11.07
CA THR A 121 23.26 24.80 -9.67
C THR A 121 21.98 24.55 -8.87
N GLU A 122 20.94 25.36 -9.06
CA GLU A 122 19.65 25.21 -8.38
C GLU A 122 19.02 23.83 -8.63
N LEU A 123 19.05 23.34 -9.88
CA LEU A 123 18.51 22.03 -10.24
C LEU A 123 19.34 20.89 -9.62
N VAL A 124 20.66 21.03 -9.61
CA VAL A 124 21.55 20.06 -8.96
C VAL A 124 21.25 20.00 -7.45
N THR A 125 21.05 21.15 -6.80
CA THR A 125 20.67 21.21 -5.38
C THR A 125 19.32 20.55 -5.12
N GLU A 126 18.29 20.82 -5.91
CA GLU A 126 17.00 20.12 -5.78
C GLU A 126 17.16 18.60 -5.92
N ALA A 127 17.97 18.13 -6.88
CA ALA A 127 18.19 16.70 -7.10
C ALA A 127 18.86 16.03 -5.89
N LEU A 128 19.84 16.68 -5.27
CA LEU A 128 20.52 16.16 -4.08
C LEU A 128 19.59 16.11 -2.86
N ILE A 129 18.70 17.10 -2.70
CA ILE A 129 17.70 17.10 -1.62
C ILE A 129 16.69 15.96 -1.83
N ALA A 130 16.16 15.83 -3.04
CA ALA A 130 15.22 14.77 -3.40
C ALA A 130 15.85 13.37 -3.26
N GLU A 131 17.11 13.19 -3.67
CA GLU A 131 17.84 11.94 -3.46
C GLU A 131 18.03 11.64 -1.98
N SER A 132 18.47 12.63 -1.19
CA SER A 132 18.63 12.46 0.25
C SER A 132 17.32 12.12 0.95
N PHE A 133 16.18 12.63 0.47
CA PHE A 133 14.87 12.20 0.95
C PHE A 133 14.63 10.70 0.70
N LEU A 134 14.83 10.23 -0.54
CA LEU A 134 14.65 8.81 -0.89
C LEU A 134 15.59 7.90 -0.08
N GLU A 135 16.85 8.30 0.10
CA GLU A 135 17.84 7.53 0.88
C GLU A 135 17.45 7.44 2.36
N ARG A 136 17.06 8.56 2.98
CA ARG A 136 16.68 8.60 4.41
C ARG A 136 15.36 7.89 4.70
N THR A 137 14.50 7.77 3.70
CA THR A 137 13.17 7.17 3.84
C THR A 137 13.04 5.86 3.04
N ALA A 138 14.16 5.17 2.81
CA ALA A 138 14.22 3.95 2.01
C ALA A 138 13.34 2.79 2.53
N SER A 139 12.92 2.83 3.81
CA SER A 139 11.93 1.91 4.38
C SER A 139 10.49 2.16 3.89
N GLN A 140 10.28 3.21 3.08
CA GLN A 140 9.00 3.64 2.50
C GLN A 140 7.93 3.95 3.55
N LEU A 141 8.36 4.37 4.75
CA LEU A 141 7.49 4.82 5.83
C LEU A 141 8.15 6.00 6.54
N THR A 142 7.38 7.06 6.74
CA THR A 142 7.80 8.27 7.46
C THR A 142 6.96 8.44 8.72
N TYR A 143 7.47 9.16 9.73
CA TYR A 143 6.68 9.47 10.92
C TYR A 143 5.41 10.27 10.60
N HIS A 144 5.53 11.28 9.73
CA HIS A 144 4.37 12.02 9.25
C HIS A 144 3.35 11.09 8.57
N GLY A 145 3.80 10.23 7.65
CA GLY A 145 2.91 9.27 6.99
C GLY A 145 2.29 8.24 7.92
N LEU A 146 2.98 7.84 9.00
CA LEU A 146 2.42 6.97 10.03
C LEU A 146 1.29 7.66 10.81
N CYS A 147 1.49 8.92 11.20
CA CYS A 147 0.45 9.73 11.84
C CYS A 147 -0.77 9.92 10.93
N GLU A 148 -0.54 10.20 9.65
CA GLU A 148 -1.60 10.36 8.66
C GLU A 148 -2.34 9.05 8.40
N LEU A 149 -1.65 7.90 8.36
CA LEU A 149 -2.28 6.58 8.25
C LEU A 149 -3.23 6.34 9.43
N ASN A 150 -2.76 6.61 10.65
CA ASN A 150 -3.59 6.45 11.85
C ASN A 150 -4.78 7.40 11.86
N THR A 151 -4.65 8.61 11.29
CA THR A 151 -5.75 9.57 11.20
C THR A 151 -6.75 9.23 10.09
N SER A 152 -6.27 8.69 8.96
CA SER A 152 -7.07 8.44 7.76
C SER A 152 -7.94 7.19 7.85
N LEU A 153 -7.46 6.15 8.54
CA LEU A 153 -8.21 4.90 8.73
C LEU A 153 -9.23 5.02 9.85
N ALA A 154 -10.42 4.45 9.64
CA ALA A 154 -11.42 4.31 10.69
C ALA A 154 -11.00 3.22 11.69
N ASP A 155 -11.43 3.34 12.95
CA ASP A 155 -11.28 2.24 13.90
C ASP A 155 -12.06 1.02 13.40
N ASP A 156 -11.44 -0.16 13.58
CA ASP A 156 -11.89 -1.47 13.12
C ASP A 156 -11.93 -1.64 11.59
N GLU A 157 -11.22 -0.77 10.84
CA GLU A 157 -11.06 -0.86 9.38
C GLU A 157 -9.86 -1.73 9.00
N LEU A 158 -10.06 -2.61 8.02
CA LEU A 158 -9.01 -3.35 7.33
C LEU A 158 -8.58 -2.61 6.06
N ALA A 159 -7.29 -2.59 5.82
CA ALA A 159 -6.67 -2.00 4.64
C ALA A 159 -5.48 -2.83 4.18
N VAL A 160 -4.95 -2.52 2.99
CA VAL A 160 -3.69 -3.04 2.49
C VAL A 160 -2.66 -1.91 2.52
N LEU A 161 -1.55 -2.13 3.23
CA LEU A 161 -0.42 -1.20 3.30
C LEU A 161 0.68 -1.63 2.34
N PHE A 162 1.08 -0.74 1.43
CA PHE A 162 2.31 -0.88 0.66
C PHE A 162 3.48 -0.23 1.41
N ARG A 163 4.47 -1.03 1.78
CA ARG A 163 5.68 -0.60 2.47
C ARG A 163 6.84 -1.53 2.13
N ASN A 164 8.01 -0.95 1.88
CA ASN A 164 9.26 -1.67 1.59
C ASN A 164 9.10 -2.75 0.49
N ASN A 165 8.41 -2.40 -0.60
CA ASN A 165 8.06 -3.32 -1.70
C ASN A 165 7.22 -4.54 -1.29
N HIS A 166 6.49 -4.46 -0.17
CA HIS A 166 5.61 -5.51 0.33
C HIS A 166 4.19 -4.97 0.54
N PHE A 167 3.18 -5.81 0.27
CA PHE A 167 1.77 -5.55 0.61
C PHE A 167 1.40 -6.25 1.92
N ILE A 168 0.92 -5.49 2.89
CA ILE A 168 0.71 -5.94 4.26
C ILE A 168 -0.78 -5.76 4.59
N THR A 169 -1.39 -6.74 5.25
CA THR A 169 -2.75 -6.56 5.81
C THR A 169 -2.64 -5.66 7.04
N LEU A 170 -3.25 -4.48 6.95
CA LEU A 170 -3.24 -3.47 8.00
C LEU A 170 -4.62 -3.41 8.67
N HIS A 171 -4.64 -3.30 9.98
CA HIS A 171 -5.84 -3.17 10.78
C HIS A 171 -5.66 -2.01 11.76
N LYS A 172 -6.68 -1.16 11.89
CA LYS A 172 -6.71 -0.15 12.95
C LYS A 172 -7.66 -0.60 14.04
N HIS A 173 -7.22 -0.63 15.30
CA HIS A 173 -8.09 -0.95 16.44
C HIS A 173 -7.75 -0.05 17.62
N LYS A 174 -8.77 0.56 18.24
CA LYS A 174 -8.61 1.49 19.39
C LYS A 174 -7.49 2.51 19.15
N ASN A 175 -7.49 3.14 17.97
CA ASN A 175 -6.49 4.14 17.56
C ASN A 175 -5.03 3.66 17.49
N HIS A 176 -4.81 2.34 17.36
CA HIS A 176 -3.50 1.73 17.11
C HIS A 176 -3.53 0.98 15.77
N LEU A 177 -2.41 1.01 15.05
CA LEU A 177 -2.23 0.30 13.80
C LEU A 177 -1.54 -1.05 14.05
N TYR A 178 -2.02 -2.09 13.38
CA TYR A 178 -1.53 -3.45 13.47
C TYR A 178 -1.31 -4.02 12.07
N GLN A 179 -0.18 -4.68 11.87
CA GLN A 179 0.11 -5.45 10.66
C GLN A 179 -0.03 -6.94 10.93
N LEU A 180 -0.65 -7.68 10.02
CA LEU A 180 -0.80 -9.12 10.16
C LEU A 180 0.55 -9.81 9.98
N VAL A 181 0.90 -10.70 10.91
CA VAL A 181 2.10 -11.53 10.82
C VAL A 181 1.81 -12.70 9.88
N THR A 182 2.48 -12.74 8.73
CA THR A 182 2.28 -13.78 7.70
C THR A 182 3.51 -14.63 7.42
N ASP A 183 4.63 -14.36 8.10
CA ASP A 183 5.85 -15.14 7.91
C ASP A 183 5.70 -16.56 8.48
N GLN A 184 6.12 -17.55 7.70
CA GLN A 184 5.96 -18.96 8.05
C GLN A 184 6.73 -19.35 9.32
N GLY A 185 7.74 -18.59 9.73
CA GLY A 185 8.46 -18.79 10.99
C GLY A 185 7.56 -18.74 12.22
N PHE A 186 6.43 -18.03 12.16
CA PHE A 186 5.46 -17.90 13.25
C PHE A 186 4.28 -18.87 13.13
N LEU A 187 4.30 -19.82 12.19
CA LEU A 187 3.18 -20.74 11.92
C LEU A 187 2.67 -21.49 13.17
N ASN A 188 3.57 -21.82 14.11
CA ASN A 188 3.22 -22.55 15.33
C ASN A 188 3.07 -21.64 16.57
N GLU A 189 3.24 -20.33 16.42
CA GLU A 189 3.15 -19.35 17.50
C GLU A 189 1.71 -18.77 17.54
N CYS A 190 0.80 -19.45 18.22
CA CYS A 190 -0.62 -19.09 18.24
C CYS A 190 -0.93 -17.70 18.81
N ASP A 191 -0.03 -17.18 19.65
CA ASP A 191 -0.17 -15.88 20.30
C ASP A 191 0.45 -14.75 19.45
N VAL A 192 0.99 -15.05 18.27
CA VAL A 192 1.60 -14.09 17.34
C VAL A 192 0.74 -13.99 16.09
N VAL A 193 -0.22 -13.08 16.11
CA VAL A 193 -1.15 -12.85 14.99
C VAL A 193 -0.90 -11.47 14.38
N TRP A 194 -0.75 -10.45 15.22
CA TRP A 194 -0.57 -9.08 14.82
C TRP A 194 0.75 -8.54 15.36
N GLU A 195 1.31 -7.55 14.69
CA GLU A 195 2.44 -6.75 15.16
C GLU A 195 2.03 -5.27 15.15
N THR A 196 2.31 -4.53 16.21
CA THR A 196 1.98 -3.11 16.28
C THR A 196 2.85 -2.29 15.33
N LEU A 197 2.23 -1.41 14.54
CA LEU A 197 2.92 -0.46 13.68
C LEU A 197 2.98 0.92 14.37
N THR A 198 3.96 1.09 15.27
CA THR A 198 4.10 2.32 16.08
C THR A 198 5.24 3.22 15.66
N ASN A 199 6.15 2.74 14.82
CA ASN A 199 7.32 3.48 14.37
C ASN A 199 7.80 3.01 12.99
N VAL A 200 8.84 3.67 12.50
CA VAL A 200 9.43 3.40 11.18
C VAL A 200 10.51 2.32 11.20
N GLU A 201 11.01 1.95 12.37
CA GLU A 201 12.21 1.12 12.58
C GLU A 201 11.90 -0.38 12.68
N GLY A 202 10.66 -0.74 12.99
CA GLY A 202 10.21 -2.15 13.01
C GLY A 202 10.42 -2.87 14.33
N ASP A 203 10.41 -2.16 15.45
CA ASP A 203 10.37 -2.70 16.81
C ASP A 203 8.94 -2.79 17.35
N GLY A 204 8.03 -3.33 16.53
CA GLY A 204 6.65 -3.58 16.93
C GLY A 204 6.54 -4.65 18.02
N GLN A 205 5.46 -4.59 18.79
CA GLN A 205 5.09 -5.63 19.75
C GLN A 205 4.13 -6.60 19.10
N PHE A 206 4.35 -7.90 19.31
CA PHE A 206 3.41 -8.92 18.87
C PHE A 206 2.18 -8.94 19.78
N ALA A 207 1.04 -9.23 19.18
CA ALA A 207 -0.25 -9.38 19.84
C ALA A 207 -0.99 -10.60 19.25
N ASP A 208 -1.88 -11.16 20.06
CA ASP A 208 -2.73 -12.29 19.68
C ASP A 208 -3.93 -11.84 18.83
N SER A 209 -4.86 -12.76 18.53
CA SER A 209 -6.06 -12.47 17.74
C SER A 209 -7.01 -11.46 18.39
N ASP A 210 -6.94 -11.30 19.72
CA ASP A 210 -7.76 -10.38 20.50
C ASP A 210 -7.07 -9.01 20.67
N LEU A 211 -5.89 -8.82 20.05
CA LEU A 211 -5.08 -7.61 20.07
C LEU A 211 -4.60 -7.25 21.49
N LEU A 212 -4.25 -8.29 22.27
CA LEU A 212 -3.71 -8.19 23.64
C LEU A 212 -2.18 -8.32 23.68
#